data_AF-A0A0N1B8H5-F1
#
_entry.id   AF-A0A0N1B8H5-F1
#
_cell.length_a   1.000
_cell.length_b   1.000
_cell.length_c   1.000
_cell.angle_alpha   90.00
_cell.angle_beta   90.00
_cell.angle_gamma   90.00
#
_symmetry.space_group_name_H-M   'P 1'
#
loop_
_entity.id
_entity.type
_entity.pdbx_description
1 polymer ?
#
loop_
_entity_poly.entity_id
_entity_poly.type
_entity_poly.pdbx_seq_one_letter_code
_entity_poly.pdbx_strand_id
1 'polypeptide(L)'
;MPRNIRRPKNVQAQVQDRRDQILNTAHEYAENTERFEWLRATLASQSLDPRSGILAELRSVPDQGCWVHYGIWLTGDERFYKFVVDEAFGARLLEGSWPVEQASIEDVTESMPLDECVPGYGSSFGALARSALSAFAERAKT
;
A
#
# COMPACT_ATOMS: atom_id res chain seq x y z
N MET A 1 30.54 17.49 22.59
CA MET A 1 29.69 16.64 21.73
C MET A 1 29.19 17.48 20.56
N PRO A 2 29.68 17.31 19.32
CA PRO A 2 29.09 18.02 18.19
C PRO A 2 27.69 17.46 17.93
N ARG A 3 26.66 18.32 17.99
CA ARG A 3 25.30 18.00 17.55
C ARG A 3 25.37 17.69 16.05
N ASN A 4 25.07 16.45 15.69
CA ASN A 4 24.95 16.03 14.30
C ASN A 4 23.64 16.63 13.75
N ILE A 5 23.69 17.87 13.26
CA ILE A 5 22.55 18.53 12.63
C ILE A 5 22.36 17.85 11.27
N ARG A 6 21.47 16.85 11.20
CA ARG A 6 21.02 16.29 9.92
C ARG A 6 20.48 17.45 9.09
N ARG A 7 21.17 17.79 7.99
CA ARG A 7 20.68 18.78 7.03
C ARG A 7 19.30 18.32 6.54
N PRO A 8 18.29 19.21 6.48
CA PRO A 8 16.99 18.83 5.94
C PRO A 8 17.18 18.35 4.49
N LYS A 9 16.78 17.10 4.20
CA LYS A 9 16.70 16.61 2.82
C LYS A 9 15.81 17.56 2.02
N ASN A 10 16.21 17.91 0.80
CA ASN A 10 15.39 18.70 -0.12
C ASN A 10 13.98 18.07 -0.21
N VAL A 11 12.93 18.89 -0.05
CA VAL A 11 11.53 18.45 -0.09
C VAL A 11 11.24 17.68 -1.38
N GLN A 12 11.82 18.10 -2.51
CA GLN A 12 11.69 17.39 -3.79
C GLN A 12 12.26 15.97 -3.73
N ALA A 13 13.41 15.78 -3.07
CA ALA A 13 14.01 14.45 -2.91
C ALA A 13 13.15 13.57 -1.99
N GLN A 14 12.52 14.14 -0.96
CA GLN A 14 11.61 13.37 -0.09
C GLN A 14 10.33 12.95 -0.82
N VAL A 15 9.78 13.83 -1.67
CA VAL A 15 8.62 13.52 -2.51
C VAL A 15 8.97 12.41 -3.49
N GLN A 16 10.13 12.48 -4.13
CA GLN A 16 10.60 11.43 -5.04
C GLN A 16 10.82 10.11 -4.30
N ASP A 17 11.53 10.12 -3.16
CA ASP A 17 11.75 8.93 -2.33
C ASP A 17 10.41 8.25 -1.95
N ARG A 18 9.38 9.03 -1.60
CA ARG A 18 8.05 8.50 -1.28
C ARG A 18 7.34 7.92 -2.50
N ARG A 19 7.39 8.60 -3.64
CA ARG A 19 6.80 8.07 -4.88
C ARG A 19 7.46 6.75 -5.28
N ASP A 20 8.78 6.67 -5.18
CA ASP A 20 9.55 5.46 -5.49
C ASP A 20 9.20 4.33 -4.51
N GLN A 21 8.97 4.62 -3.23
CA GLN A 21 8.47 3.62 -2.27
C GLN A 21 7.10 3.06 -2.65
N ILE A 22 6.16 3.93 -3.07
CA ILE A 22 4.84 3.50 -3.54
C ILE A 22 4.99 2.58 -4.77
N LEU A 23 5.80 2.98 -5.75
CA LEU A 23 6.05 2.19 -6.95
C LEU A 23 6.72 0.85 -6.63
N ASN A 24 7.71 0.82 -5.75
CA ASN A 24 8.37 -0.40 -5.33
C ASN A 24 7.39 -1.36 -4.63
N THR A 25 6.50 -0.82 -3.78
CA THR A 25 5.46 -1.62 -3.10
C THR A 25 4.48 -2.20 -4.12
N ALA A 26 4.05 -1.40 -5.10
CA ALA A 26 3.18 -1.85 -6.19
C ALA A 26 3.84 -2.93 -7.05
N HIS A 27 5.13 -2.77 -7.36
CA HIS A 27 5.91 -3.77 -8.09
C HIS A 27 6.09 -5.06 -7.29
N GLU A 28 6.43 -4.96 -6.00
CA GLU A 28 6.58 -6.13 -5.13
C GLU A 28 5.29 -6.95 -5.10
N TYR A 29 4.14 -6.29 -4.98
CA TYR A 29 2.82 -6.92 -5.06
C TYR A 29 2.57 -7.63 -6.39
N ALA A 30 2.85 -6.97 -7.51
CA ALA A 30 2.60 -7.49 -8.84
C ALA A 30 3.53 -8.66 -9.22
N GLU A 31 4.78 -8.62 -8.76
CA GLU A 31 5.79 -9.64 -9.06
C GLU A 31 5.68 -10.87 -8.13
N ASN A 32 5.18 -10.69 -6.90
CA ASN A 32 5.12 -11.74 -5.88
C ASN A 32 3.69 -12.02 -5.42
N THR A 33 2.75 -12.18 -6.36
CA THR A 33 1.32 -12.31 -6.05
C THR A 33 0.98 -13.43 -5.07
N GLU A 34 1.76 -14.51 -5.03
CA GLU A 34 1.60 -15.63 -4.08
C GLU A 34 1.83 -15.19 -2.62
N ARG A 35 2.78 -14.26 -2.39
CA ARG A 35 3.06 -13.72 -1.06
C ARG A 35 1.92 -12.84 -0.54
N PHE A 36 1.12 -12.29 -1.44
CA PHE A 36 0.00 -11.39 -1.13
C PHE A 36 -1.36 -12.05 -1.40
N GLU A 37 -1.42 -13.38 -1.39
CA GLU A 37 -2.68 -14.09 -1.66
C GLU A 37 -3.76 -13.75 -0.63
N TRP A 38 -3.38 -13.56 0.64
CA TRP A 38 -4.27 -13.06 1.70
C TRP A 38 -4.92 -11.72 1.34
N LEU A 39 -4.17 -10.79 0.74
CA LEU A 39 -4.68 -9.49 0.33
C LEU A 39 -5.63 -9.65 -0.86
N ARG A 40 -5.29 -10.52 -1.82
CA ARG A 40 -6.16 -10.80 -2.97
C ARG A 40 -7.50 -11.38 -2.55
N ALA A 41 -7.48 -12.34 -1.61
CA ALA A 41 -8.70 -12.91 -1.04
C ALA A 41 -9.51 -11.84 -0.28
N THR A 42 -8.83 -11.00 0.49
CA THR A 42 -9.43 -9.90 1.25
C THR A 42 -10.13 -8.89 0.34
N LEU A 43 -9.44 -8.41 -0.71
CA LEU A 43 -10.01 -7.50 -1.72
C LEU A 43 -11.19 -8.14 -2.46
N ALA A 44 -11.04 -9.38 -2.90
CA ALA A 44 -12.09 -10.11 -3.61
C ALA A 44 -13.35 -10.30 -2.74
N SER A 45 -13.20 -10.52 -1.43
CA SER A 45 -14.33 -10.62 -0.49
C SER A 45 -15.17 -9.34 -0.41
N GLN A 46 -14.58 -8.19 -0.77
CA GLN A 46 -15.23 -6.88 -0.82
C GLN A 46 -15.61 -6.47 -2.25
N SER A 47 -15.63 -7.42 -3.18
CA SER A 47 -15.90 -7.17 -4.61
C SER A 47 -14.92 -6.18 -5.26
N LEU A 48 -13.72 -6.00 -4.69
CA LEU A 48 -12.65 -5.23 -5.29
C LEU A 48 -11.80 -6.16 -6.17
N ASP A 49 -11.48 -5.72 -7.39
CA ASP A 49 -10.61 -6.49 -8.28
C ASP A 49 -9.13 -6.27 -7.88
N PRO A 50 -8.41 -7.29 -7.38
CA PRO A 50 -7.00 -7.18 -7.01
C PRO A 50 -6.07 -6.95 -8.20
N ARG A 51 -6.55 -7.06 -9.44
CA ARG A 51 -5.79 -6.75 -10.66
C ARG A 51 -6.00 -5.31 -11.13
N SER A 52 -7.04 -4.64 -10.63
CA SER A 52 -7.42 -3.30 -11.03
C SER A 52 -7.04 -2.29 -9.94
N GLY A 53 -5.73 -2.06 -9.79
CA GLY A 53 -5.19 -1.14 -8.82
C GLY A 53 -3.72 -1.38 -8.49
N ILE A 54 -3.24 -0.71 -7.44
CA ILE A 54 -1.91 -0.89 -6.87
C ILE A 54 -1.96 -0.95 -5.34
N LEU A 55 -1.03 -1.69 -4.76
CA LEU A 55 -0.74 -1.63 -3.32
C LEU A 55 0.14 -0.40 -3.05
N ALA A 56 -0.47 0.67 -2.54
CA ALA A 56 0.19 1.96 -2.38
C ALA A 56 1.00 2.06 -1.07
N GLU A 57 0.56 1.40 -0.02
CA GLU A 57 1.29 1.27 1.23
C GLU A 57 1.04 -0.11 1.83
N LEU A 58 2.07 -0.70 2.42
CA LEU A 58 1.96 -1.90 3.25
C LEU A 58 2.90 -1.78 4.45
N ARG A 59 2.36 -2.10 5.62
CA ARG A 59 3.13 -2.34 6.84
C ARG A 59 2.66 -3.63 7.47
N SER A 60 3.62 -4.36 8.01
CA SER A 60 3.38 -5.62 8.70
C SER A 60 4.04 -5.54 10.06
N VAL A 61 3.28 -5.79 11.11
CA VAL A 61 3.80 -5.81 12.49
C VAL A 61 3.42 -7.14 13.14
N PRO A 62 4.32 -7.75 13.92
CA PRO A 62 3.96 -8.93 14.67
C PRO A 62 3.07 -8.51 15.85
N ASP A 63 1.95 -9.20 16.03
CA ASP A 63 1.08 -9.12 17.21
C ASP A 63 0.87 -10.52 17.79
N GLN A 64 0.41 -10.64 19.02
CA GLN A 64 0.40 -11.85 19.86
C GLN A 64 -0.17 -13.12 19.17
N GLY A 65 0.64 -13.83 18.37
CA GLY A 65 0.19 -15.02 17.65
C GLY A 65 -0.11 -14.80 16.15
N CYS A 66 -0.01 -13.58 15.62
CA CYS A 66 -0.29 -13.24 14.23
C CYS A 66 0.62 -12.15 13.64
N TRP A 67 0.62 -12.01 12.32
CA TRP A 67 1.04 -10.81 11.63
C TRP A 67 -0.16 -9.92 11.37
N VAL A 68 -0.10 -8.67 11.82
CA VAL A 68 -1.08 -7.65 11.47
C VAL A 68 -0.54 -6.85 10.29
N HIS A 69 -1.22 -6.97 9.16
CA HIS A 69 -0.95 -6.23 7.94
C HIS A 69 -1.92 -5.07 7.84
N TYR A 70 -1.41 -3.86 7.60
CA TYR A 70 -2.24 -2.72 7.30
C TYR A 70 -1.63 -1.89 6.20
N GLY A 71 -2.47 -1.27 5.39
CA GLY A 71 -2.02 -0.59 4.19
C GLY A 71 -3.12 0.12 3.46
N ILE A 72 -2.75 0.65 2.29
CA ILE A 72 -3.64 1.35 1.39
C ILE A 72 -3.62 0.65 0.03
N TRP A 73 -4.79 0.23 -0.42
CA TRP A 73 -5.04 -0.19 -1.78
C TRP A 73 -5.61 0.99 -2.57
N LEU A 74 -5.06 1.26 -3.76
CA LEU A 74 -5.58 2.26 -4.68
C LEU A 74 -6.12 1.56 -5.91
N THR A 75 -7.42 1.65 -6.17
CA THR A 75 -8.05 1.01 -7.33
C THR A 75 -7.72 1.75 -8.63
N GLY A 76 -7.97 1.08 -9.77
CA GLY A 76 -7.81 1.66 -11.10
C GLY A 76 -8.71 2.88 -11.39
N ASP A 77 -9.84 3.01 -10.67
CA ASP A 77 -10.71 4.19 -10.70
C ASP A 77 -10.36 5.23 -9.61
N GLU A 78 -9.15 5.15 -9.07
CA GLU A 78 -8.55 6.11 -8.14
C GLU A 78 -9.24 6.23 -6.77
N ARG A 79 -9.89 5.15 -6.31
CA ARG A 79 -10.44 5.06 -4.95
C ARG A 79 -9.43 4.46 -3.98
N PHE A 80 -9.42 5.00 -2.77
CA PHE A 80 -8.50 4.59 -1.72
C PHE A 80 -9.21 3.71 -0.71
N TYR A 81 -8.70 2.51 -0.51
CA TYR A 81 -9.18 1.56 0.48
C TYR A 81 -8.09 1.30 1.52
N LYS A 82 -8.39 1.64 2.77
CA LYS A 82 -7.55 1.25 3.89
C LYS A 82 -7.92 -0.16 4.31
N PHE A 83 -6.95 -1.02 4.49
CA PHE A 83 -7.17 -2.38 4.97
C PHE A 83 -6.37 -2.68 6.22
N VAL A 84 -6.91 -3.59 7.04
CA VAL A 84 -6.22 -4.24 8.15
C VAL A 84 -6.56 -5.73 8.08
N VAL A 85 -5.56 -6.60 8.11
CA VAL A 85 -5.68 -8.05 7.98
C VAL A 85 -4.78 -8.73 9.01
N ASP A 86 -5.36 -9.62 9.80
CA ASP A 86 -4.67 -10.42 10.81
C ASP A 86 -4.41 -11.83 10.26
N GLU A 87 -3.13 -12.17 10.06
CA GLU A 87 -2.67 -13.46 9.55
C GLU A 87 -2.07 -14.29 10.70
N ALA A 88 -2.68 -15.43 11.04
CA ALA A 88 -2.19 -16.28 12.14
C ALA A 88 -0.77 -16.85 11.88
N PHE A 89 0.11 -16.85 12.90
CA PHE A 89 1.44 -17.44 12.79
C PHE A 89 1.36 -18.96 12.60
N GLY A 90 2.15 -19.49 11.66
CA GLY A 90 2.39 -20.92 11.53
C GLY A 90 1.21 -21.72 10.98
N ALA A 91 0.12 -21.08 10.59
CA ALA A 91 -0.99 -21.72 9.89
C ALA A 91 -0.62 -21.95 8.41
N ARG A 92 0.37 -22.82 8.22
CA ARG A 92 0.68 -23.42 6.93
C ARG A 92 -0.36 -24.51 6.67
N LEU A 93 -1.20 -24.20 5.71
CA LEU A 93 -2.40 -24.89 5.30
C LEU A 93 -2.33 -26.41 5.18
N LEU A 94 -3.24 -27.10 5.88
CA LEU A 94 -3.66 -28.46 5.55
C LEU A 94 -4.79 -28.50 4.50
N GLU A 95 -5.55 -27.43 4.23
CA GLU A 95 -6.74 -27.50 3.36
C GLU A 95 -7.12 -26.16 2.68
N GLY A 96 -6.37 -25.68 1.68
CA GLY A 96 -6.75 -24.57 0.77
C GLY A 96 -7.24 -23.19 1.30
N SER A 97 -7.39 -22.94 2.61
CA SER A 97 -7.87 -21.67 3.22
C SER A 97 -6.78 -20.86 3.95
N TRP A 98 -6.37 -19.71 3.42
CA TRP A 98 -5.42 -18.86 4.12
C TRP A 98 -6.00 -18.38 5.46
N PRO A 99 -5.23 -18.44 6.55
CA PRO A 99 -5.71 -18.21 7.90
C PRO A 99 -5.77 -16.71 8.20
N VAL A 100 -6.58 -15.99 7.41
CA VAL A 100 -6.99 -14.64 7.77
C VAL A 100 -8.00 -14.79 8.89
N GLU A 101 -7.60 -14.43 10.12
CA GLU A 101 -8.48 -14.49 11.28
C GLU A 101 -9.51 -13.36 11.23
N GLN A 102 -9.06 -12.18 10.81
CA GLN A 102 -9.87 -11.00 10.69
C GLN A 102 -9.37 -10.12 9.54
N ALA A 103 -10.30 -9.55 8.79
CA ALA A 103 -10.00 -8.52 7.80
C ALA A 103 -11.03 -7.40 7.88
N SER A 104 -10.56 -6.18 7.73
CA SER A 104 -11.39 -4.99 7.57
C SER A 104 -10.88 -4.18 6.39
N ILE A 105 -11.82 -3.65 5.60
CA ILE A 105 -11.56 -2.71 4.52
C ILE A 105 -12.50 -1.52 4.70
N GLU A 106 -11.95 -0.32 4.57
CA GLU A 106 -12.66 0.95 4.69
C GLU A 106 -12.35 1.80 3.45
N ASP A 107 -13.38 2.34 2.80
CA ASP A 107 -13.22 3.35 1.76
C ASP A 107 -12.83 4.68 2.42
N VAL A 108 -11.61 5.12 2.17
CA VAL A 108 -11.03 6.35 2.73
C VAL A 108 -10.86 7.43 1.66
N THR A 109 -11.45 7.26 0.48
CA THR A 109 -11.27 8.13 -0.69
C THR A 109 -11.54 9.59 -0.36
N GLU A 110 -12.65 9.90 0.31
CA GLU A 110 -13.04 11.28 0.64
C GLU A 110 -12.13 11.92 1.69
N SER A 111 -11.48 11.10 2.52
CA SER A 111 -10.56 11.56 3.57
C SER A 111 -9.11 11.66 3.11
N MET A 112 -8.79 11.17 1.90
CA MET A 112 -7.44 11.11 1.39
C MET A 112 -7.03 12.47 0.81
N PRO A 113 -5.98 13.13 1.33
CA PRO A 113 -5.50 14.39 0.75
C PRO A 113 -4.92 14.16 -0.65
N LEU A 114 -5.33 15.00 -1.60
CA LEU A 114 -4.93 14.93 -3.02
C LEU A 114 -4.16 16.18 -3.48
N ASP A 115 -3.74 17.04 -2.55
CA ASP A 115 -3.02 18.27 -2.88
C ASP A 115 -1.68 17.97 -3.55
N GLU A 116 -1.47 18.52 -4.74
CA GLU A 116 -0.22 18.35 -5.51
C GLU A 116 0.92 19.23 -4.98
N CYS A 117 0.60 20.31 -4.26
CA CYS A 117 1.58 21.22 -3.70
C CYS A 117 1.14 21.75 -2.32
N VAL A 118 1.66 21.13 -1.26
CA VAL A 118 1.53 21.61 0.11
C VAL A 118 2.78 22.43 0.47
N PRO A 119 2.65 23.71 0.85
CA PRO A 119 3.78 24.54 1.25
C PRO A 119 4.62 23.86 2.34
N GLY A 120 5.92 23.69 2.09
CA GLY A 120 6.87 23.08 3.02
C GLY A 120 6.90 21.54 3.06
N TYR A 121 5.96 20.86 2.41
CA TYR A 121 5.85 19.38 2.42
C TYR A 121 5.87 18.74 1.02
N GLY A 122 5.55 19.50 -0.04
CA GLY A 122 5.43 18.97 -1.40
C GLY A 122 4.07 18.30 -1.64
N SER A 123 4.02 17.31 -2.53
CA SER A 123 2.78 16.60 -2.85
C SER A 123 2.31 15.69 -1.71
N SER A 124 1.00 15.63 -1.51
CA SER A 124 0.36 14.71 -0.58
C SER A 124 0.57 13.24 -0.96
N PHE A 125 0.37 12.33 -0.01
CA PHE A 125 0.45 10.89 -0.29
C PHE A 125 -0.54 10.46 -1.37
N GLY A 126 -1.79 10.93 -1.32
CA GLY A 126 -2.80 10.55 -2.32
C GLY A 126 -2.45 11.05 -3.73
N ALA A 127 -1.91 12.26 -3.86
CA ALA A 127 -1.40 12.76 -5.14
C ALA A 127 -0.25 11.90 -5.68
N LEU A 128 0.68 11.49 -4.81
CA LEU A 128 1.80 10.61 -5.20
C LEU A 128 1.32 9.21 -5.59
N ALA A 129 0.34 8.67 -4.88
CA ALA A 129 -0.23 7.36 -5.17
C ALA A 129 -0.96 7.34 -6.52
N ARG A 130 -1.74 8.38 -6.85
CA ARG A 130 -2.34 8.53 -8.20
C ARG A 130 -1.29 8.65 -9.29
N SER A 131 -0.24 9.44 -9.05
CA SER A 131 0.88 9.55 -9.98
C SER A 131 1.62 8.22 -10.18
N ALA A 132 1.73 7.40 -9.13
CA ALA A 132 2.30 6.07 -9.20
C ALA A 132 1.39 5.09 -9.97
N LEU A 133 0.08 5.12 -9.74
CA LEU A 133 -0.90 4.30 -10.47
C LEU A 133 -0.82 4.57 -11.98
N SER A 134 -0.80 5.84 -12.39
CA SER A 134 -0.68 6.23 -13.80
C SER A 134 0.61 5.68 -14.42
N ALA A 135 1.75 5.87 -13.75
CA ALA A 135 3.04 5.36 -14.23
C ALA A 135 3.09 3.83 -14.29
N PHE A 136 2.45 3.15 -13.34
CA PHE A 136 2.35 1.69 -13.29
C PHE A 136 1.50 1.16 -14.46
N ALA A 137 0.36 1.80 -14.73
CA ALA A 137 -0.55 1.43 -15.82
C ALA A 137 0.06 1.66 -17.22
N GLU A 138 0.88 2.70 -17.40
CA GLU A 138 1.63 2.93 -18.65
C GLU A 138 2.61 1.79 -18.94
N ARG A 139 3.28 1.29 -17.89
CA ARG A 139 4.29 0.24 -18.01
C ARG A 139 3.69 -1.14 -18.31
N ALA A 140 2.46 -1.40 -17.85
CA ALA A 140 1.74 -2.64 -18.15
C ALA A 140 1.25 -2.73 -19.61
N LYS A 141 1.27 -1.63 -20.37
CA LYS A 141 0.86 -1.59 -21.80
C LYS A 141 2.00 -1.84 -22.78
N THR A 142 3.25 -1.86 -22.30
CA THR A 142 4.45 -2.04 -23.13
C THR A 142 4.91 -3.48 -23.09
#